data_AF-A0A831TLN9-F1
#
_entry.id   AF-A0A831TLN9-F1
#
_cell.length_a   1.000
_cell.length_b   1.000
_cell.length_c   1.000
_cell.angle_alpha   90.00
_cell.angle_beta   90.00
_cell.angle_gamma   90.00
#
_symmetry.space_group_name_H-M   'P 1'
#
loop_
_entity.id
_entity.type
_entity.pdbx_description
1 polymer ?
#
loop_
_entity_poly.entity_id
_entity_poly.type
_entity_poly.pdbx_seq_one_letter_code
_entity_poly.pdbx_strand_id
1 'polypeptide(L)'
;MLLRWDPSYTYNWRVNEVKFNKSWFIILCSVLFLLPLSSYAYYPNQSDPLKIMPLGASNTDGYLTPGGYRIKLRELLTQDGYSVDYIGSQSNGPDSLPDKSHEGHSGYRIDQIQANINTWLQNDQPGIVLLMIGHNDMIQNYKLDTAPARLSTLIDTITSIRPNTHVFVASLTPMDNVEYNNRALTYNSAIPGIVENKRSAGKKVTFVNMYDAIGVGDLADFVHPTLEGFNKMADIWFSSIQSMADADPGPSPTPNPTPTPPLDNAGQFIKGINFNGGAISIDGNPWLAESNANVTVSAIKRFANGDVTFAPQTDNLTNSMLNTSIYNSISFNVNQTLANGSYEIYLWSEENYKANFRSFHIQLEGAQVTGSPIGTMPLNEWRKYGPYPVTVQDGVLNMNVVKVTGDPQLVGMVIYKKE
;
A
#
# COMPACT_ATOMS: atom_id res chain seq x y z
N MET A 1 6.87 20.33 64.73
CA MET A 1 8.22 20.88 64.86
C MET A 1 9.13 19.75 65.33
N LEU A 2 10.16 19.41 64.54
CA LEU A 2 11.47 18.78 64.86
C LEU A 2 11.56 17.72 66.00
N LEU A 3 12.28 16.59 65.88
CA LEU A 3 13.62 16.38 65.29
C LEU A 3 13.79 15.01 64.57
N ARG A 4 14.91 14.81 63.86
CA ARG A 4 15.46 13.50 63.39
C ARG A 4 16.56 13.01 64.38
N TRP A 5 16.98 11.74 64.40
CA TRP A 5 18.22 11.16 63.79
C TRP A 5 18.55 9.82 64.53
N ASP A 6 19.38 8.84 64.10
CA ASP A 6 20.10 8.54 62.84
C ASP A 6 20.47 7.00 62.77
N PRO A 7 21.19 6.42 61.76
CA PRO A 7 20.95 5.03 61.31
C PRO A 7 22.21 4.13 61.15
N SER A 8 22.28 2.97 61.82
CA SER A 8 23.46 2.07 61.70
C SER A 8 23.21 0.57 61.92
N TYR A 9 22.89 -0.16 60.84
CA TYR A 9 23.12 -1.61 60.75
C TYR A 9 23.65 -2.03 59.38
N THR A 10 24.80 -2.71 59.36
CA THR A 10 25.43 -3.30 58.17
C THR A 10 25.45 -4.83 58.26
N TYR A 11 25.68 -5.47 57.10
CA TYR A 11 25.60 -6.92 56.89
C TYR A 11 26.52 -7.75 57.79
N ASN A 12 26.12 -9.00 58.06
CA ASN A 12 26.94 -10.19 57.78
C ASN A 12 26.13 -11.49 57.93
N TRP A 13 25.99 -12.27 56.85
CA TRP A 13 25.51 -13.65 56.90
C TRP A 13 26.68 -14.62 56.79
N ARG A 14 26.78 -15.60 57.71
CA ARG A 14 27.72 -16.73 57.59
C ARG A 14 26.97 -17.98 57.15
N VAL A 15 27.50 -18.65 56.13
CA VAL A 15 27.08 -20.00 55.73
C VAL A 15 27.77 -21.03 56.62
N ASN A 16 27.09 -22.14 56.93
CA ASN A 16 27.75 -23.40 57.25
C ASN A 16 26.82 -24.58 56.88
N GLU A 17 27.43 -25.73 56.60
CA GLU A 17 26.80 -26.86 55.89
C GLU A 17 25.95 -27.78 56.77
N VAL A 18 24.98 -28.47 56.16
CA VAL A 18 24.47 -29.77 56.63
C VAL A 18 24.50 -30.76 55.46
N LYS A 19 25.02 -31.96 55.69
CA LYS A 19 25.28 -32.96 54.65
C LYS A 19 24.12 -33.94 54.50
N PHE A 20 23.72 -34.23 53.26
CA PHE A 20 22.76 -35.29 52.95
C PHE A 20 23.36 -36.68 53.16
N ASN A 21 22.54 -37.63 53.60
CA ASN A 21 22.80 -39.06 53.47
C ASN A 21 21.63 -39.72 52.70
N LYS A 22 21.89 -40.84 52.02
CA LYS A 22 20.94 -41.51 51.11
C LYS A 22 20.40 -42.83 51.67
N SER A 23 19.35 -43.35 51.03
CA SER A 23 18.47 -44.46 51.46
C SER A 23 17.43 -44.00 52.50
N TRP A 24 16.19 -44.48 52.54
CA TRP A 24 15.55 -45.62 51.84
C TRP A 24 14.25 -45.14 51.14
N PHE A 25 13.80 -45.78 50.05
CA PHE A 25 12.56 -45.36 49.34
C PHE A 25 11.84 -46.49 48.55
N ILE A 26 10.89 -47.17 49.21
CA ILE A 26 9.78 -47.99 48.66
C ILE A 26 8.70 -47.91 49.77
N ILE A 27 7.41 -47.59 49.58
CA ILE A 27 6.30 -48.22 48.82
C ILE A 27 5.25 -47.10 48.60
N LEU A 28 4.96 -46.68 47.36
CA LEU A 28 3.86 -47.15 46.51
C LEU A 28 2.45 -46.85 47.06
N CYS A 29 1.77 -45.86 46.45
CA CYS A 29 0.30 -45.75 46.49
C CYS A 29 -0.19 -45.02 45.22
N SER A 30 -0.93 -45.71 44.37
CA SER A 30 -1.32 -45.24 43.03
C SER A 30 -2.83 -44.98 42.95
N VAL A 31 -3.21 -43.71 42.74
CA VAL A 31 -4.58 -43.32 42.39
C VAL A 31 -4.51 -42.36 41.20
N LEU A 32 -4.87 -42.83 40.00
CA LEU A 32 -5.04 -41.96 38.84
C LEU A 32 -6.37 -41.22 38.95
N PHE A 33 -6.33 -39.91 39.16
CA PHE A 33 -7.46 -39.06 38.79
C PHE A 33 -7.32 -38.69 37.31
N LEU A 34 -8.15 -39.31 36.47
CA LEU A 34 -8.36 -38.90 35.08
C LEU A 34 -9.20 -37.62 35.04
N LEU A 35 -8.56 -36.49 35.36
CA LEU A 35 -9.04 -35.19 34.90
C LEU A 35 -8.71 -35.09 33.40
N PRO A 36 -9.65 -34.63 32.55
CA PRO A 36 -9.27 -34.18 31.23
C PRO A 36 -8.33 -32.99 31.43
N LEU A 37 -7.08 -33.14 30.99
CA LEU A 37 -6.23 -31.99 30.73
C LEU A 37 -6.88 -31.24 29.57
N SER A 38 -7.71 -30.25 29.89
CA SER A 38 -8.12 -29.22 28.95
C SER A 38 -6.84 -28.62 28.39
N SER A 39 -6.50 -29.00 27.16
CA SER A 39 -5.39 -28.42 26.44
C SER A 39 -5.71 -26.93 26.28
N TYR A 40 -5.10 -26.12 27.15
CA TYR A 40 -4.96 -24.70 26.87
C TYR A 40 -4.32 -24.62 25.50
N ALA A 41 -5.09 -24.12 24.53
CA ALA A 41 -4.54 -23.81 23.23
C ALA A 41 -3.40 -22.82 23.48
N TYR A 42 -2.17 -23.28 23.29
CA TYR A 42 -1.06 -22.38 23.06
C TYR A 42 -1.38 -21.70 21.74
N TYR A 43 -2.01 -20.52 21.82
CA TYR A 43 -2.16 -19.62 20.69
C TYR A 43 -0.74 -19.18 20.33
N PRO A 44 -0.14 -19.64 19.22
CA PRO A 44 1.14 -19.12 18.78
C PRO A 44 0.97 -17.63 18.50
N ASN A 45 2.01 -16.86 18.83
CA ASN A 45 1.99 -15.40 18.90
C ASN A 45 1.12 -14.71 17.85
N GLN A 46 0.32 -13.74 18.31
CA GLN A 46 -0.04 -12.56 17.51
C GLN A 46 1.22 -12.07 16.79
N SER A 47 1.13 -11.86 15.47
CA SER A 47 2.26 -11.36 14.69
C SER A 47 2.78 -10.03 15.25
N ASP A 48 4.09 -9.86 15.27
CA ASP A 48 4.71 -8.61 15.72
C ASP A 48 4.08 -7.43 14.95
N PRO A 49 3.63 -6.36 15.63
CA PRO A 49 2.89 -5.28 14.98
C PRO A 49 3.65 -4.65 13.81
N LEU A 50 2.91 -4.31 12.76
CA LEU A 50 3.42 -3.62 11.59
C LEU A 50 3.80 -2.19 11.98
N LYS A 51 5.08 -2.00 12.31
CA LYS A 51 5.67 -0.71 12.73
C LYS A 51 5.78 0.25 11.56
N ILE A 52 4.82 1.17 11.45
CA ILE A 52 4.74 2.19 10.41
C ILE A 52 5.13 3.55 11.00
N MET A 53 6.10 4.23 10.38
CA MET A 53 6.41 5.63 10.66
C MET A 53 5.84 6.53 9.55
N PRO A 54 4.70 7.22 9.77
CA PRO A 54 4.23 8.29 8.89
C PRO A 54 5.19 9.48 9.02
N LEU A 55 5.99 9.75 7.99
CA LEU A 55 7.10 10.72 8.02
C LEU A 55 6.86 11.86 7.03
N GLY A 56 6.88 13.11 7.50
CA GLY A 56 6.69 14.25 6.61
C GLY A 56 6.41 15.57 7.31
N ALA A 57 5.58 16.40 6.67
CA ALA A 57 5.19 17.71 7.18
C ALA A 57 3.69 17.77 7.54
N SER A 58 3.04 18.91 7.31
CA SER A 58 1.64 19.19 7.70
C SER A 58 0.61 18.22 7.11
N ASN A 59 0.85 17.68 5.91
CA ASN A 59 -0.01 16.65 5.31
C ASN A 59 0.21 15.23 5.90
N THR A 60 1.20 15.03 6.78
CA THR A 60 1.38 13.81 7.59
C THR A 60 0.95 14.04 9.04
N ASP A 61 1.17 15.25 9.55
CA ASP A 61 0.59 15.78 10.79
C ASP A 61 -0.94 15.64 10.77
N GLY A 62 -1.59 16.04 9.67
CA GLY A 62 -3.05 16.22 9.60
C GLY A 62 -3.43 17.65 9.97
N TYR A 63 -2.69 18.64 9.46
CA TYR A 63 -3.06 20.04 9.64
C TYR A 63 -4.44 20.30 9.02
N LEU A 64 -5.28 21.10 9.69
CA LEU A 64 -6.73 21.26 9.48
C LEU A 64 -7.61 20.00 9.66
N THR A 65 -7.10 18.80 9.39
CA THR A 65 -7.80 17.51 9.61
C THR A 65 -6.95 16.55 10.47
N PRO A 66 -6.98 16.68 11.82
CA PRO A 66 -6.12 15.88 12.71
C PRO A 66 -6.25 14.37 12.46
N GLY A 67 -5.13 13.64 12.54
CA GLY A 67 -5.03 12.25 12.10
C GLY A 67 -4.82 12.10 10.58
N GLY A 68 -5.49 12.91 9.76
CA GLY A 68 -5.38 12.89 8.30
C GLY A 68 -5.56 11.49 7.71
N TYR A 69 -4.70 11.10 6.76
CA TYR A 69 -4.76 9.78 6.11
C TYR A 69 -4.53 8.61 7.09
N ARG A 70 -3.92 8.87 8.26
CA ARG A 70 -3.57 7.83 9.24
C ARG A 70 -4.82 7.14 9.81
N ILE A 71 -5.97 7.82 9.80
CA ILE A 71 -7.29 7.29 10.22
C ILE A 71 -7.68 6.11 9.32
N LYS A 72 -8.10 6.38 8.08
CA LYS A 72 -8.57 5.37 7.13
C LYS A 72 -7.49 4.35 6.79
N LEU A 73 -6.21 4.74 6.71
CA LEU A 73 -5.12 3.80 6.46
C LEU A 73 -5.01 2.73 7.56
N ARG A 74 -5.23 3.11 8.83
CA ARG A 74 -5.24 2.16 9.94
C ARG A 74 -6.46 1.24 9.89
N GLU A 75 -7.62 1.78 9.51
CA GLU A 75 -8.85 1.01 9.33
C GLU A 75 -8.66 -0.06 8.25
N LEU A 76 -8.18 0.33 7.06
CA LEU A 76 -7.89 -0.58 5.95
C LEU A 76 -6.88 -1.67 6.34
N LEU A 77 -5.73 -1.30 6.90
CA LEU A 77 -4.71 -2.27 7.33
C LEU A 77 -5.22 -3.22 8.44
N THR A 78 -6.09 -2.75 9.33
CA THR A 78 -6.68 -3.60 10.38
C THR A 78 -7.74 -4.56 9.80
N GLN A 79 -8.49 -4.13 8.77
CA GLN A 79 -9.42 -4.98 8.01
C GLN A 79 -8.68 -6.04 7.18
N ASP A 80 -7.47 -5.71 6.71
CA ASP A 80 -6.53 -6.60 6.02
C ASP A 80 -5.70 -7.49 6.99
N GLY A 81 -6.14 -7.60 8.26
CA GLY A 81 -5.56 -8.48 9.28
C GLY A 81 -4.28 -7.98 9.96
N TYR A 82 -3.70 -6.83 9.59
CA TYR A 82 -2.49 -6.31 10.22
C TYR A 82 -2.77 -5.68 11.58
N SER A 83 -2.00 -6.12 12.59
CA SER A 83 -1.88 -5.39 13.86
C SER A 83 -0.99 -4.15 13.64
N VAL A 84 -1.58 -2.97 13.43
CA VAL A 84 -0.83 -1.73 13.15
C VAL A 84 -0.35 -1.03 14.42
N ASP A 85 0.93 -0.65 14.41
CA ASP A 85 1.64 0.16 15.40
C ASP A 85 2.25 1.38 14.68
N TYR A 86 1.63 2.54 14.83
CA TYR A 86 2.18 3.80 14.33
C TYR A 86 3.23 4.32 15.31
N ILE A 87 4.31 4.85 14.78
CA ILE A 87 5.45 5.29 15.58
C ILE A 87 6.02 6.63 15.10
N GLY A 88 6.61 7.37 16.04
CA GLY A 88 7.22 8.68 15.85
C GLY A 88 6.97 9.60 17.05
N SER A 89 7.68 10.73 17.09
CA SER A 89 7.72 11.64 18.24
C SER A 89 6.48 12.53 18.42
N GLN A 90 5.62 12.62 17.41
CA GLN A 90 4.41 13.46 17.41
C GLN A 90 3.16 12.60 17.63
N SER A 91 2.09 13.21 18.18
CA SER A 91 0.82 12.49 18.40
C SER A 91 -0.39 13.42 18.27
N ASN A 92 -1.25 13.15 17.30
CA ASN A 92 -2.58 13.76 17.17
C ASN A 92 -3.55 12.88 16.37
N GLY A 93 -4.85 13.06 16.64
CA GLY A 93 -5.95 12.42 15.91
C GLY A 93 -7.28 12.45 16.67
N PRO A 94 -8.41 12.21 16.00
CA PRO A 94 -9.71 11.99 16.65
C PRO A 94 -9.69 10.71 17.49
N ASP A 95 -10.66 10.53 18.39
CA ASP A 95 -10.73 9.34 19.25
C ASP A 95 -11.13 8.05 18.50
N SER A 96 -11.58 8.16 17.24
CA SER A 96 -11.73 7.04 16.32
C SER A 96 -10.40 6.48 15.81
N LEU A 97 -9.29 7.22 15.97
CA LEU A 97 -7.92 6.75 15.69
C LEU A 97 -7.27 6.34 17.01
N PRO A 98 -7.17 5.03 17.34
CA PRO A 98 -6.74 4.58 18.67
C PRO A 98 -5.25 4.84 18.92
N ASP A 99 -4.45 4.73 17.87
CA ASP A 99 -3.03 5.05 17.87
C ASP A 99 -2.80 6.31 17.03
N LYS A 100 -2.41 7.38 17.73
CA LYS A 100 -2.37 8.74 17.20
C LYS A 100 -0.97 9.17 16.78
N SER A 101 0.01 8.29 16.85
CA SER A 101 1.44 8.55 16.68
C SER A 101 1.83 8.88 15.22
N HIS A 102 2.88 9.68 15.02
CA HIS A 102 3.46 10.03 13.71
C HIS A 102 4.80 10.77 13.85
N GLU A 103 5.51 10.93 12.72
CA GLU A 103 6.68 11.80 12.55
C GLU A 103 6.39 12.90 11.51
N GLY A 104 5.21 13.51 11.64
CA GLY A 104 4.72 14.58 10.77
C GLY A 104 4.88 15.96 11.41
N HIS A 105 5.75 16.81 10.85
CA HIS A 105 6.12 18.09 11.44
C HIS A 105 5.62 19.27 10.60
N SER A 106 4.53 19.91 11.01
CA SER A 106 3.97 21.07 10.30
C SER A 106 5.01 22.17 10.03
N GLY A 107 5.09 22.61 8.77
CA GLY A 107 6.06 23.60 8.29
C GLY A 107 7.47 23.09 7.94
N TYR A 108 7.82 21.83 8.22
CA TYR A 108 9.19 21.32 7.96
C TYR A 108 9.48 21.06 6.48
N ARG A 109 10.73 21.34 6.11
CA ARG A 109 11.37 21.02 4.82
C ARG A 109 12.20 19.72 4.89
N ILE A 110 12.63 19.26 3.71
CA ILE A 110 13.53 18.09 3.55
C ILE A 110 14.80 18.21 4.43
N ASP A 111 15.42 19.40 4.50
CA ASP A 111 16.64 19.60 5.29
C ASP A 111 16.41 19.54 6.80
N GLN A 112 15.20 19.85 7.28
CA GLN A 112 14.83 19.78 8.69
C GLN A 112 14.49 18.35 9.12
N ILE A 113 13.87 17.56 8.25
CA ILE A 113 13.68 16.12 8.44
C ILE A 113 15.06 15.41 8.44
N GLN A 114 15.91 15.70 7.46
CA GLN A 114 17.27 15.15 7.34
C GLN A 114 18.15 15.41 8.58
N ALA A 115 17.95 16.53 9.29
CA ALA A 115 18.69 16.87 10.50
C ALA A 115 18.30 16.02 11.73
N ASN A 116 17.11 15.43 11.75
CA ASN A 116 16.55 14.73 12.92
C ASN A 116 16.33 13.23 12.70
N ILE A 117 16.19 12.78 11.45
CA ILE A 117 15.81 11.40 11.09
C ILE A 117 16.68 10.31 11.73
N ASN A 118 17.97 10.56 11.94
CA ASN A 118 18.88 9.61 12.60
C ASN A 118 18.40 9.25 14.02
N THR A 119 17.88 10.23 14.76
CA THR A 119 17.39 10.04 16.14
C THR A 119 16.08 9.26 16.15
N TRP A 120 15.13 9.65 15.29
CA TRP A 120 13.83 8.98 15.17
C TRP A 120 13.98 7.50 14.77
N LEU A 121 14.83 7.19 13.79
CA LEU A 121 15.08 5.79 13.37
C LEU A 121 15.79 4.93 14.43
N GLN A 122 16.57 5.55 15.34
CA GLN A 122 17.23 4.84 16.44
C GLN A 122 16.26 4.52 17.59
N ASN A 123 15.36 5.46 17.91
CA ASN A 123 14.33 5.29 18.93
C ASN A 123 13.29 4.24 18.49
N ASP A 124 12.65 4.49 17.34
CA ASP A 124 11.36 3.90 17.02
C ASP A 124 11.44 2.69 16.09
N GLN A 125 12.55 2.58 15.36
CA GLN A 125 12.95 1.39 14.60
C GLN A 125 11.87 0.82 13.65
N PRO A 126 11.36 1.62 12.68
CA PRO A 126 10.29 1.19 11.76
C PRO A 126 10.58 -0.09 10.97
N GLY A 127 9.49 -0.76 10.58
CA GLY A 127 9.46 -1.73 9.48
C GLY A 127 9.08 -1.05 8.16
N ILE A 128 8.17 -0.07 8.21
CA ILE A 128 7.72 0.75 7.08
C ILE A 128 7.92 2.24 7.40
N VAL A 129 8.34 3.02 6.42
CA VAL A 129 8.31 4.49 6.45
C VAL A 129 7.43 5.00 5.30
N LEU A 130 6.45 5.85 5.60
CA LEU A 130 5.61 6.53 4.61
C LEU A 130 6.08 7.97 4.49
N LEU A 131 6.96 8.23 3.52
CA LEU A 131 7.65 9.51 3.35
C LEU A 131 6.93 10.40 2.35
N MET A 132 6.37 11.52 2.82
CA MET A 132 5.92 12.63 1.96
C MET A 132 6.48 13.96 2.45
N ILE A 133 7.46 14.51 1.73
CA ILE A 133 8.16 15.73 2.11
C ILE A 133 8.57 16.54 0.87
N GLY A 134 8.44 17.87 0.96
CA GLY A 134 8.85 18.81 -0.08
C GLY A 134 7.90 19.99 -0.31
N HIS A 135 6.62 19.92 0.10
CA HIS A 135 5.66 21.05 -0.03
C HIS A 135 6.23 22.36 0.52
N ASN A 136 6.81 22.31 1.73
CA ASN A 136 7.43 23.48 2.36
C ASN A 136 8.65 24.01 1.59
N ASP A 137 9.46 23.16 0.97
CA ASP A 137 10.56 23.61 0.12
C ASP A 137 10.03 24.39 -1.09
N MET A 138 8.97 23.87 -1.74
CA MET A 138 8.31 24.50 -2.88
C MET A 138 7.65 25.84 -2.53
N ILE A 139 6.93 25.90 -1.40
CA ILE A 139 6.25 27.11 -0.91
C ILE A 139 7.28 28.17 -0.49
N GLN A 140 8.25 27.79 0.36
CA GLN A 140 9.26 28.70 0.94
C GLN A 140 10.36 29.09 -0.06
N ASN A 141 10.28 28.64 -1.33
CA ASN A 141 11.28 28.84 -2.38
C ASN A 141 12.70 28.40 -1.96
N TYR A 142 12.80 27.35 -1.15
CA TYR A 142 14.05 26.96 -0.51
C TYR A 142 14.80 25.92 -1.35
N LYS A 143 15.89 26.36 -2.01
CA LYS A 143 16.86 25.49 -2.71
C LYS A 143 16.19 24.41 -3.57
N LEU A 144 15.31 24.87 -4.48
CA LEU A 144 14.48 24.00 -5.33
C LEU A 144 15.33 23.13 -6.26
N ASP A 145 16.40 23.71 -6.79
CA ASP A 145 17.45 23.09 -7.60
C ASP A 145 18.04 21.81 -6.98
N THR A 146 18.26 21.83 -5.66
CA THR A 146 18.83 20.72 -4.89
C THR A 146 17.79 19.94 -4.09
N ALA A 147 16.50 20.29 -4.15
CA ALA A 147 15.46 19.57 -3.42
C ALA A 147 15.39 18.07 -3.80
N PRO A 148 15.45 17.65 -5.08
CA PRO A 148 15.50 16.23 -5.44
C PRO A 148 16.75 15.52 -4.91
N ALA A 149 17.91 16.19 -4.94
CA ALA A 149 19.14 15.64 -4.38
C ALA A 149 19.05 15.46 -2.85
N ARG A 150 18.43 16.42 -2.14
CA ARG A 150 18.18 16.32 -0.69
C ARG A 150 17.21 15.19 -0.35
N LEU A 151 16.18 14.95 -1.18
CA LEU A 151 15.30 13.78 -1.04
C LEU A 151 16.07 12.46 -1.23
N SER A 152 16.94 12.38 -2.25
CA SER A 152 17.81 11.21 -2.45
C SER A 152 18.66 10.92 -1.21
N THR A 153 19.33 11.94 -0.64
CA THR A 153 20.17 11.77 0.56
C THR A 153 19.36 11.36 1.79
N LEU A 154 18.11 11.83 1.93
CA LEU A 154 17.21 11.40 3.00
C LEU A 154 16.86 9.91 2.87
N ILE A 155 16.56 9.43 1.66
CA ILE A 155 16.30 8.00 1.39
C ILE A 155 17.56 7.16 1.62
N ASP A 156 18.74 7.64 1.22
CA ASP A 156 20.02 6.99 1.51
C ASP A 156 20.27 6.90 3.03
N THR A 157 19.96 7.95 3.78
CA THR A 157 20.09 8.00 5.24
C THR A 157 19.20 6.93 5.90
N ILE A 158 17.91 6.92 5.56
CA ILE A 158 16.93 5.98 6.12
C ILE A 158 17.34 4.53 5.80
N THR A 159 17.60 4.23 4.53
CA THR A 159 17.92 2.87 4.07
C THR A 159 19.37 2.44 4.35
N SER A 160 20.20 3.29 4.96
CA SER A 160 21.53 2.95 5.48
C SER A 160 21.49 2.66 6.98
N ILE A 161 20.71 3.43 7.76
CA ILE A 161 20.51 3.17 9.20
C ILE A 161 19.58 1.97 9.41
N ARG A 162 18.59 1.78 8.53
CA ARG A 162 17.62 0.68 8.59
C ARG A 162 17.51 -0.01 7.21
N PRO A 163 18.46 -0.89 6.84
CA PRO A 163 18.45 -1.55 5.52
C PRO A 163 17.26 -2.48 5.29
N ASN A 164 16.60 -2.95 6.36
CA ASN A 164 15.41 -3.81 6.28
C ASN A 164 14.08 -3.04 6.26
N THR A 165 14.09 -1.72 6.50
CA THR A 165 12.87 -0.89 6.46
C THR A 165 12.49 -0.60 5.01
N HIS A 166 11.22 -0.81 4.67
CA HIS A 166 10.70 -0.41 3.35
C HIS A 166 10.25 1.05 3.38
N VAL A 167 10.77 1.88 2.46
CA VAL A 167 10.45 3.31 2.38
C VAL A 167 9.56 3.57 1.17
N PHE A 168 8.30 3.88 1.43
CA PHE A 168 7.37 4.37 0.41
C PHE A 168 7.56 5.88 0.27
N VAL A 169 7.94 6.33 -0.91
CA VAL A 169 8.25 7.74 -1.21
C VAL A 169 7.14 8.30 -2.08
N ALA A 170 6.30 9.15 -1.47
CA ALA A 170 5.21 9.79 -2.19
C ALA A 170 5.66 11.02 -2.98
N SER A 171 5.04 11.22 -4.13
CA SER A 171 4.98 12.55 -4.74
C SER A 171 4.24 13.53 -3.84
N LEU A 172 4.52 14.82 -3.99
CA LEU A 172 3.69 15.86 -3.38
C LEU A 172 2.28 15.81 -4.01
N THR A 173 1.23 16.06 -3.22
CA THR A 173 -0.10 16.41 -3.73
C THR A 173 -0.07 17.76 -4.44
N PRO A 174 -1.09 18.09 -5.27
CA PRO A 174 -1.22 19.44 -5.80
C PRO A 174 -1.37 20.52 -4.72
N MET A 175 -1.21 21.77 -5.13
CA MET A 175 -1.49 22.98 -4.32
C MET A 175 -2.32 23.96 -5.14
N ASP A 176 -3.26 24.67 -4.52
CA ASP A 176 -4.06 25.73 -5.18
C ASP A 176 -3.28 27.04 -5.29
N ASN A 177 -2.12 26.96 -5.90
CA ASN A 177 -1.28 28.09 -6.28
C ASN A 177 -0.44 27.69 -7.50
N VAL A 178 -0.65 28.33 -8.64
CA VAL A 178 -0.01 27.96 -9.92
C VAL A 178 1.52 27.95 -9.81
N GLU A 179 2.13 28.87 -9.07
CA GLU A 179 3.59 28.90 -8.93
C GLU A 179 4.09 27.73 -8.06
N TYR A 180 3.51 27.53 -6.87
CA TYR A 180 3.91 26.46 -5.96
C TYR A 180 3.63 25.08 -6.58
N ASN A 181 2.54 24.93 -7.32
CA ASN A 181 2.19 23.70 -8.01
C ASN A 181 3.14 23.39 -9.17
N ASN A 182 3.57 24.39 -9.95
CA ASN A 182 4.59 24.21 -10.98
C ASN A 182 5.96 23.81 -10.40
N ARG A 183 6.33 24.37 -9.24
CA ARG A 183 7.51 23.92 -8.47
C ARG A 183 7.35 22.46 -8.01
N ALA A 184 6.18 22.10 -7.47
CA ALA A 184 5.88 20.73 -7.04
C ALA A 184 5.88 19.72 -8.19
N LEU A 185 5.31 20.04 -9.35
CA LEU A 185 5.38 19.21 -10.57
C LEU A 185 6.83 18.98 -11.00
N THR A 186 7.65 20.03 -10.98
CA THR A 186 9.09 19.94 -11.31
C THR A 186 9.82 19.00 -10.35
N TYR A 187 9.62 19.17 -9.03
CA TYR A 187 10.18 18.28 -8.00
C TYR A 187 9.67 16.83 -8.14
N ASN A 188 8.36 16.63 -8.31
CA ASN A 188 7.72 15.32 -8.46
C ASN A 188 8.29 14.53 -9.65
N SER A 189 8.58 15.19 -10.78
CA SER A 189 9.15 14.55 -11.97
C SER A 189 10.48 13.82 -11.73
N ALA A 190 11.24 14.22 -10.71
CA ALA A 190 12.52 13.58 -10.36
C ALA A 190 12.35 12.36 -9.43
N ILE A 191 11.23 12.25 -8.71
CA ILE A 191 11.05 11.25 -7.64
C ILE A 191 11.06 9.80 -8.19
N PRO A 192 10.35 9.45 -9.28
CA PRO A 192 10.40 8.08 -9.83
C PRO A 192 11.83 7.66 -10.18
N GLY A 193 12.60 8.56 -10.81
CA GLY A 193 14.00 8.31 -11.16
C GLY A 193 14.90 8.16 -9.93
N ILE A 194 14.68 8.94 -8.86
CA ILE A 194 15.41 8.76 -7.60
C ILE A 194 15.11 7.40 -7.00
N VAL A 195 13.83 7.04 -6.85
CA VAL A 195 13.40 5.78 -6.26
C VAL A 195 13.91 4.59 -7.06
N GLU A 196 13.79 4.60 -8.38
CA GLU A 196 14.29 3.52 -9.23
C GLU A 196 15.81 3.33 -9.09
N ASN A 197 16.59 4.41 -9.05
CA ASN A 197 18.04 4.31 -8.81
C ASN A 197 18.37 3.69 -7.43
N LYS A 198 17.56 3.91 -6.38
CA LYS A 198 17.74 3.24 -5.08
C LYS A 198 17.29 1.78 -5.13
N ARG A 199 16.17 1.48 -5.80
CA ARG A 199 15.63 0.12 -5.97
C ARG A 199 16.58 -0.78 -6.75
N SER A 200 17.11 -0.29 -7.87
CA SER A 200 18.17 -0.94 -8.66
C SER A 200 19.50 -1.07 -7.89
N ALA A 201 19.75 -0.24 -6.87
CA ALA A 201 20.85 -0.40 -5.93
C ALA A 201 20.52 -1.32 -4.72
N GLY A 202 19.43 -2.11 -4.80
CA GLY A 202 19.04 -3.09 -3.79
C GLY A 202 18.40 -2.50 -2.53
N LYS A 203 17.97 -1.23 -2.54
CA LYS A 203 17.23 -0.63 -1.41
C LYS A 203 15.75 -0.98 -1.47
N LYS A 204 15.18 -1.27 -0.30
CA LYS A 204 13.74 -1.48 -0.08
C LYS A 204 12.97 -0.16 -0.19
N VAL A 205 12.60 0.24 -1.41
CA VAL A 205 11.88 1.48 -1.70
C VAL A 205 10.80 1.28 -2.76
N THR A 206 9.70 2.05 -2.64
CA THR A 206 8.59 2.10 -3.62
C THR A 206 8.20 3.55 -3.87
N PHE A 207 7.87 3.91 -5.11
CA PHE A 207 7.34 5.23 -5.46
C PHE A 207 5.81 5.19 -5.36
N VAL A 208 5.22 6.23 -4.75
CA VAL A 208 3.78 6.36 -4.55
C VAL A 208 3.29 7.63 -5.24
N ASN A 209 2.47 7.49 -6.27
CA ASN A 209 1.91 8.64 -6.99
C ASN A 209 0.68 9.18 -6.25
N MET A 210 0.92 10.16 -5.38
CA MET A 210 -0.10 10.89 -4.63
C MET A 210 -0.63 12.12 -5.39
N TYR A 211 0.04 12.54 -6.47
CA TYR A 211 -0.31 13.76 -7.19
C TYR A 211 -1.58 13.57 -8.04
N ASP A 212 -1.65 12.48 -8.81
CA ASP A 212 -2.78 12.21 -9.72
C ASP A 212 -4.05 11.69 -9.00
N ALA A 213 -3.94 11.38 -7.70
CA ALA A 213 -5.03 10.86 -6.87
C ALA A 213 -5.80 11.95 -6.09
N ILE A 214 -5.27 13.18 -6.03
CA ILE A 214 -5.79 14.28 -5.22
C ILE A 214 -6.02 15.49 -6.12
N GLY A 215 -7.27 15.97 -6.20
CA GLY A 215 -7.60 17.19 -6.95
C GLY A 215 -7.40 18.46 -6.13
N VAL A 216 -7.42 19.63 -6.78
CA VAL A 216 -7.50 20.92 -6.07
C VAL A 216 -8.79 21.02 -5.23
N GLY A 217 -9.89 20.44 -5.72
CA GLY A 217 -11.15 20.35 -4.96
C GLY A 217 -11.13 19.40 -3.75
N ASP A 218 -10.06 18.63 -3.56
CA ASP A 218 -9.85 17.81 -2.36
C ASP A 218 -9.18 18.57 -1.22
N LEU A 219 -8.75 19.82 -1.44
CA LEU A 219 -8.03 20.64 -0.46
C LEU A 219 -8.98 21.50 0.40
N ALA A 220 -8.66 21.62 1.69
CA ALA A 220 -9.37 22.47 2.66
C ALA A 220 -8.83 23.90 2.71
N ASP A 221 -7.58 24.10 2.26
CA ASP A 221 -6.96 25.39 1.97
C ASP A 221 -6.09 25.27 0.69
N PHE A 222 -5.07 26.11 0.51
CA PHE A 222 -4.21 26.06 -0.68
C PHE A 222 -3.24 24.84 -0.74
N VAL A 223 -3.14 24.01 0.30
CA VAL A 223 -2.09 22.96 0.44
C VAL A 223 -2.58 21.68 1.13
N HIS A 224 -3.48 21.79 2.11
CA HIS A 224 -3.84 20.72 3.04
C HIS A 224 -5.13 20.03 2.60
N PRO A 225 -5.14 18.68 2.46
CA PRO A 225 -6.36 17.94 2.14
C PRO A 225 -7.50 18.10 3.16
N THR A 226 -8.72 18.03 2.64
CA THR A 226 -9.92 17.68 3.40
C THR A 226 -9.85 16.24 3.92
N LEU A 227 -10.80 15.83 4.76
CA LEU A 227 -10.97 14.42 5.14
C LEU A 227 -11.20 13.50 3.93
N GLU A 228 -11.89 13.95 2.87
CA GLU A 228 -12.06 13.14 1.65
C GLU A 228 -10.74 12.98 0.89
N GLY A 229 -9.97 14.07 0.73
CA GLY A 229 -8.62 14.01 0.16
C GLY A 229 -7.69 13.10 0.96
N PHE A 230 -7.70 13.21 2.29
CA PHE A 230 -6.94 12.30 3.15
C PHE A 230 -7.40 10.83 3.07
N ASN A 231 -8.69 10.58 2.85
CA ASN A 231 -9.19 9.24 2.61
C ASN A 231 -8.69 8.67 1.27
N LYS A 232 -8.62 9.49 0.20
CA LYS A 232 -8.00 9.10 -1.08
C LYS A 232 -6.50 8.82 -0.93
N MET A 233 -5.78 9.63 -0.14
CA MET A 233 -4.37 9.36 0.19
C MET A 233 -4.19 8.03 0.93
N ALA A 234 -5.12 7.67 1.82
CA ALA A 234 -5.07 6.40 2.54
C ALA A 234 -5.22 5.18 1.62
N ASP A 235 -6.12 5.24 0.63
CA ASP A 235 -6.28 4.17 -0.38
C ASP A 235 -5.00 3.95 -1.20
N ILE A 236 -4.32 5.05 -1.57
CA ILE A 236 -3.08 5.02 -2.33
C ILE A 236 -1.89 4.50 -1.50
N TRP A 237 -1.79 4.86 -0.22
CA TRP A 237 -0.80 4.25 0.68
C TRP A 237 -1.09 2.74 0.89
N PHE A 238 -2.34 2.37 1.15
CA PHE A 238 -2.75 0.99 1.44
C PHE A 238 -2.47 0.05 0.26
N SER A 239 -2.95 0.41 -0.94
CA SER A 239 -2.69 -0.36 -2.17
C SER A 239 -1.19 -0.48 -2.51
N SER A 240 -0.39 0.54 -2.18
CA SER A 240 1.08 0.48 -2.29
C SER A 240 1.70 -0.52 -1.30
N ILE A 241 1.20 -0.58 -0.06
CA ILE A 241 1.69 -1.51 0.98
C ILE A 241 1.33 -2.97 0.60
N GLN A 242 0.10 -3.23 0.15
CA GLN A 242 -0.29 -4.55 -0.35
C GLN A 242 0.61 -5.00 -1.53
N SER A 243 0.80 -4.12 -2.53
CA SER A 243 1.66 -4.38 -3.69
C SER A 243 3.13 -4.64 -3.35
N MET A 244 3.59 -4.27 -2.14
CA MET A 244 4.92 -4.64 -1.63
C MET A 244 4.91 -6.04 -0.99
N ALA A 245 3.86 -6.38 -0.22
CA ALA A 245 3.74 -7.68 0.44
C ALA A 245 3.71 -8.84 -0.58
N ASP A 246 3.05 -8.64 -1.71
CA ASP A 246 3.00 -9.61 -2.83
C ASP A 246 4.35 -9.78 -3.57
N ALA A 247 5.30 -8.85 -3.39
CA ALA A 247 6.48 -8.72 -4.25
C ALA A 247 7.83 -9.12 -3.58
N ASP A 248 7.88 -9.31 -2.26
CA ASP A 248 9.12 -9.60 -1.51
C ASP A 248 9.03 -10.88 -0.66
N PRO A 249 9.23 -12.08 -1.24
CA PRO A 249 9.32 -13.34 -0.51
C PRO A 249 10.68 -13.48 0.21
N GLY A 250 10.94 -12.58 1.17
CA GLY A 250 12.13 -12.58 2.02
C GLY A 250 12.24 -13.81 2.93
N PRO A 251 13.42 -14.08 3.51
CA PRO A 251 13.72 -15.35 4.19
C PRO A 251 12.89 -15.57 5.45
N SER A 252 11.91 -16.48 5.33
CA SER A 252 11.00 -16.92 6.39
C SER A 252 11.68 -17.82 7.44
N PRO A 253 11.33 -17.69 8.74
CA PRO A 253 11.40 -18.82 9.66
C PRO A 253 10.31 -19.82 9.27
N THR A 254 10.72 -21.02 8.84
CA THR A 254 9.89 -21.98 8.10
C THR A 254 8.57 -22.39 8.78
N PRO A 255 7.51 -22.68 8.00
CA PRO A 255 6.13 -22.71 8.49
C PRO A 255 5.76 -23.99 9.25
N ASN A 256 4.75 -23.85 10.12
CA ASN A 256 3.89 -24.96 10.53
C ASN A 256 2.80 -25.14 9.44
N PRO A 257 2.45 -26.36 8.99
CA PRO A 257 1.55 -26.57 7.86
C PRO A 257 0.07 -26.37 8.25
N THR A 258 -0.33 -25.11 8.38
CA THR A 258 -1.74 -24.67 8.40
C THR A 258 -2.25 -24.59 6.96
N PRO A 259 -3.49 -25.03 6.65
CA PRO A 259 -4.02 -24.99 5.28
C PRO A 259 -4.10 -23.55 4.73
N THR A 260 -4.01 -23.45 3.40
CA THR A 260 -4.12 -22.20 2.65
C THR A 260 -5.33 -21.37 3.10
N PRO A 261 -5.14 -20.15 3.62
CA PRO A 261 -6.25 -19.22 3.82
C PRO A 261 -6.94 -18.93 2.48
N PRO A 262 -8.28 -18.89 2.42
CA PRO A 262 -8.99 -18.30 1.29
C PRO A 262 -8.60 -16.83 1.09
N LEU A 263 -8.75 -16.28 -0.11
CA LEU A 263 -8.77 -14.83 -0.28
C LEU A 263 -10.09 -14.29 0.32
N ASP A 264 -10.02 -13.55 1.42
CA ASP A 264 -11.18 -13.04 2.16
C ASP A 264 -11.27 -11.50 2.23
N ASN A 265 -10.91 -10.83 1.12
CA ASN A 265 -11.39 -9.47 0.84
C ASN A 265 -11.59 -9.18 -0.67
N ALA A 266 -10.88 -9.86 -1.56
CA ALA A 266 -11.30 -10.00 -2.96
C ALA A 266 -12.43 -11.05 -3.04
N GLY A 267 -13.67 -10.63 -2.76
CA GLY A 267 -14.81 -11.54 -2.60
C GLY A 267 -15.03 -12.49 -3.78
N GLN A 268 -15.37 -13.76 -3.50
CA GLN A 268 -15.45 -14.91 -4.43
C GLN A 268 -15.08 -14.63 -5.90
N PHE A 269 -13.92 -15.11 -6.37
CA PHE A 269 -13.55 -15.07 -7.78
C PHE A 269 -14.63 -15.70 -8.68
N ILE A 270 -15.06 -14.95 -9.70
CA ILE A 270 -16.08 -15.40 -10.67
C ILE A 270 -15.48 -15.63 -12.05
N LYS A 271 -14.63 -14.72 -12.53
CA LYS A 271 -14.09 -14.77 -13.90
C LYS A 271 -12.86 -13.90 -14.08
N GLY A 272 -11.85 -14.43 -14.77
CA GLY A 272 -10.80 -13.65 -15.44
C GLY A 272 -10.97 -13.73 -16.96
N ILE A 273 -10.64 -12.67 -17.68
CA ILE A 273 -10.78 -12.57 -19.14
C ILE A 273 -9.52 -11.95 -19.75
N ASN A 274 -8.88 -12.69 -20.63
CA ASN A 274 -7.84 -12.20 -21.53
C ASN A 274 -8.50 -11.76 -22.85
N PHE A 275 -8.52 -10.46 -23.15
CA PHE A 275 -9.33 -9.94 -24.26
C PHE A 275 -8.75 -10.22 -25.66
N ASN A 276 -7.43 -10.38 -25.80
CA ASN A 276 -6.80 -10.63 -27.10
C ASN A 276 -5.77 -11.78 -27.09
N GLY A 277 -5.71 -12.55 -26.01
CA GLY A 277 -4.85 -13.73 -25.89
C GLY A 277 -5.61 -15.01 -25.54
N GLY A 278 -4.85 -16.08 -25.32
CA GLY A 278 -5.39 -17.38 -24.93
C GLY A 278 -5.87 -17.45 -23.48
N ALA A 279 -6.51 -18.58 -23.13
CA ALA A 279 -6.77 -18.91 -21.73
C ALA A 279 -5.45 -19.10 -20.99
N ILE A 280 -5.36 -18.57 -19.77
CA ILE A 280 -4.11 -18.33 -19.05
C ILE A 280 -4.35 -18.36 -17.54
N SER A 281 -3.31 -18.39 -16.72
CA SER A 281 -3.43 -18.28 -15.26
C SER A 281 -2.71 -17.02 -14.77
N ILE A 282 -3.43 -16.16 -14.06
CA ILE A 282 -2.97 -14.88 -13.51
C ILE A 282 -3.42 -14.82 -12.05
N ASP A 283 -2.57 -14.35 -11.14
CA ASP A 283 -2.85 -14.29 -9.69
C ASP A 283 -3.36 -15.65 -9.14
N GLY A 284 -2.83 -16.77 -9.65
CA GLY A 284 -3.26 -18.14 -9.33
C GLY A 284 -4.62 -18.58 -9.89
N ASN A 285 -5.38 -17.67 -10.49
CA ASN A 285 -6.76 -17.89 -10.94
C ASN A 285 -6.85 -18.25 -12.44
N PRO A 286 -7.87 -19.03 -12.87
CA PRO A 286 -8.05 -19.41 -14.27
C PRO A 286 -8.74 -18.30 -15.09
N TRP A 287 -8.04 -17.75 -16.07
CA TRP A 287 -8.54 -16.72 -16.98
C TRP A 287 -8.92 -17.31 -18.33
N LEU A 288 -10.08 -16.89 -18.84
CA LEU A 288 -10.63 -17.35 -20.10
C LEU A 288 -10.15 -16.47 -21.25
N ALA A 289 -9.91 -17.06 -22.42
CA ALA A 289 -9.87 -16.30 -23.68
C ALA A 289 -11.25 -15.67 -23.92
N GLU A 290 -11.29 -14.49 -24.53
CA GLU A 290 -12.52 -13.75 -24.89
C GLU A 290 -13.60 -14.66 -25.51
N SER A 291 -13.22 -15.52 -26.47
CA SER A 291 -14.11 -16.47 -27.17
C SER A 291 -14.86 -17.44 -26.26
N ASN A 292 -14.31 -17.70 -25.07
CA ASN A 292 -14.82 -18.68 -24.11
C ASN A 292 -15.41 -17.99 -22.86
N ALA A 293 -15.23 -16.68 -22.71
CA ALA A 293 -15.69 -15.92 -21.55
C ALA A 293 -17.20 -15.63 -21.56
N ASN A 294 -17.87 -15.78 -22.70
CA ASN A 294 -19.21 -15.24 -22.96
C ASN A 294 -19.28 -13.74 -22.67
N VAL A 295 -18.37 -13.00 -23.33
CA VAL A 295 -18.30 -11.53 -23.33
C VAL A 295 -18.56 -11.03 -24.76
N THR A 296 -19.24 -9.90 -24.89
CA THR A 296 -19.43 -9.20 -26.17
C THR A 296 -18.63 -7.91 -26.13
N VAL A 297 -17.53 -7.85 -26.88
CA VAL A 297 -16.80 -6.59 -27.13
C VAL A 297 -17.30 -5.96 -28.42
N SER A 298 -17.50 -4.65 -28.42
CA SER A 298 -18.11 -3.92 -29.54
C SER A 298 -17.36 -2.63 -29.85
N ALA A 299 -17.23 -2.31 -31.15
CA ALA A 299 -16.42 -1.21 -31.65
C ALA A 299 -14.94 -1.26 -31.18
N ILE A 300 -14.28 -2.42 -31.33
CA ILE A 300 -12.85 -2.60 -31.02
C ILE A 300 -12.00 -3.01 -32.22
N LYS A 301 -10.69 -2.82 -32.06
CA LYS A 301 -9.57 -3.37 -32.84
C LYS A 301 -8.75 -4.25 -31.89
N ARG A 302 -7.88 -5.10 -32.44
CA ARG A 302 -6.98 -6.00 -31.68
C ARG A 302 -5.53 -5.72 -32.05
N PHE A 303 -4.64 -5.77 -31.06
CA PHE A 303 -3.20 -5.59 -31.24
C PHE A 303 -2.40 -6.61 -30.44
N ALA A 304 -1.30 -7.08 -31.03
CA ALA A 304 -0.33 -7.94 -30.39
C ALA A 304 1.04 -7.24 -30.41
N ASN A 305 1.62 -7.04 -29.24
CA ASN A 305 2.94 -6.50 -29.02
C ASN A 305 4.00 -7.58 -29.34
N GLY A 306 5.17 -7.16 -29.85
CA GLY A 306 6.26 -8.07 -30.23
C GLY A 306 7.16 -8.40 -29.05
N ASP A 307 6.63 -9.10 -28.04
CA ASP A 307 7.32 -9.51 -26.80
C ASP A 307 7.99 -8.34 -26.05
N VAL A 308 7.22 -7.27 -25.84
CA VAL A 308 7.59 -6.15 -24.96
C VAL A 308 7.64 -6.63 -23.50
N THR A 309 8.73 -6.34 -22.80
CA THR A 309 8.80 -6.46 -21.34
C THR A 309 8.24 -5.18 -20.72
N PHE A 310 7.05 -5.27 -20.10
CA PHE A 310 6.42 -4.12 -19.48
C PHE A 310 6.93 -3.84 -18.06
N ALA A 311 6.79 -2.59 -17.61
CA ALA A 311 7.15 -2.13 -16.26
C ALA A 311 5.88 -1.76 -15.43
N PRO A 312 5.81 -2.11 -14.13
CA PRO A 312 6.74 -2.98 -13.39
C PRO A 312 6.79 -4.39 -13.98
N GLN A 313 7.92 -5.08 -13.84
CA GLN A 313 8.04 -6.45 -14.37
C GLN A 313 7.04 -7.38 -13.69
N THR A 314 6.53 -8.32 -14.48
CA THR A 314 5.59 -9.36 -14.03
C THR A 314 6.11 -10.74 -14.42
N ASP A 315 5.42 -11.80 -14.01
CA ASP A 315 5.70 -13.15 -14.47
C ASP A 315 5.42 -13.33 -15.97
N ASN A 316 5.90 -14.42 -16.56
CA ASN A 316 5.79 -14.67 -18.00
C ASN A 316 4.33 -14.79 -18.50
N LEU A 317 3.38 -15.22 -17.67
CA LEU A 317 1.97 -15.34 -18.06
C LEU A 317 1.30 -13.96 -18.04
N THR A 318 1.52 -13.17 -17.00
CA THR A 318 1.03 -11.78 -16.96
C THR A 318 1.67 -10.92 -18.05
N ASN A 319 2.98 -11.03 -18.30
CA ASN A 319 3.62 -10.32 -19.40
C ASN A 319 3.11 -10.82 -20.78
N SER A 320 2.82 -12.11 -20.93
CA SER A 320 2.18 -12.64 -22.15
C SER A 320 0.78 -12.05 -22.37
N MET A 321 -0.02 -11.91 -21.32
CA MET A 321 -1.32 -11.23 -21.37
C MET A 321 -1.15 -9.75 -21.78
N LEU A 322 -0.26 -9.01 -21.11
CA LEU A 322 0.08 -7.60 -21.43
C LEU A 322 0.58 -7.39 -22.86
N ASN A 323 1.10 -8.43 -23.52
CA ASN A 323 1.46 -8.36 -24.92
C ASN A 323 0.26 -8.48 -25.89
N THR A 324 -0.97 -8.56 -25.41
CA THR A 324 -2.18 -8.61 -26.25
C THR A 324 -3.28 -7.68 -25.74
N SER A 325 -3.85 -6.85 -26.60
CA SER A 325 -4.86 -5.86 -26.19
C SER A 325 -5.99 -5.64 -27.21
N ILE A 326 -7.15 -5.21 -26.67
CA ILE A 326 -8.25 -4.59 -27.43
C ILE A 326 -8.18 -3.06 -27.28
N TYR A 327 -8.46 -2.32 -28.34
CA TYR A 327 -8.38 -0.86 -28.34
C TYR A 327 -9.29 -0.24 -29.41
N ASN A 328 -9.56 1.07 -29.35
CA ASN A 328 -10.06 1.79 -30.53
C ASN A 328 -9.79 3.30 -30.46
N SER A 329 -9.95 3.98 -31.60
CA SER A 329 -9.82 5.43 -31.76
C SER A 329 -11.08 6.23 -31.36
N ILE A 330 -12.06 5.54 -30.78
CA ILE A 330 -13.31 6.03 -30.20
C ILE A 330 -13.59 5.23 -28.92
N SER A 331 -14.56 5.68 -28.12
CA SER A 331 -15.09 4.86 -27.01
C SER A 331 -15.62 3.52 -27.51
N PHE A 332 -15.50 2.48 -26.68
CA PHE A 332 -15.94 1.11 -27.01
C PHE A 332 -16.61 0.45 -25.80
N ASN A 333 -17.38 -0.63 -26.04
CA ASN A 333 -18.18 -1.26 -24.99
C ASN A 333 -17.82 -2.75 -24.81
N VAL A 334 -17.84 -3.20 -23.56
CA VAL A 334 -17.55 -4.57 -23.10
C VAL A 334 -18.74 -5.04 -22.27
N ASN A 335 -19.53 -5.96 -22.81
CA ASN A 335 -20.75 -6.45 -22.16
C ASN A 335 -20.55 -7.92 -21.76
N GLN A 336 -20.45 -8.20 -20.46
CA GLN A 336 -20.19 -9.53 -19.92
C GLN A 336 -21.46 -10.11 -19.29
N THR A 337 -22.01 -11.20 -19.84
CA THR A 337 -23.11 -11.92 -19.18
C THR A 337 -22.71 -12.37 -17.78
N LEU A 338 -23.39 -11.87 -16.75
CA LEU A 338 -23.04 -12.02 -15.35
C LEU A 338 -24.35 -12.09 -14.55
N ALA A 339 -24.43 -12.95 -13.53
CA ALA A 339 -25.63 -13.06 -12.73
C ALA A 339 -25.93 -11.73 -12.00
N ASN A 340 -27.18 -11.52 -11.58
CA ASN A 340 -27.52 -10.35 -10.76
C ASN A 340 -26.82 -10.44 -9.40
N GLY A 341 -26.25 -9.32 -8.95
CA GLY A 341 -25.48 -9.27 -7.71
C GLY A 341 -24.50 -8.09 -7.67
N SER A 342 -23.80 -7.97 -6.53
CA SER A 342 -22.73 -6.98 -6.33
C SER A 342 -21.38 -7.58 -6.68
N TYR A 343 -20.57 -6.84 -7.42
CA TYR A 343 -19.27 -7.28 -7.93
C TYR A 343 -18.22 -6.17 -7.80
N GLU A 344 -16.96 -6.58 -7.85
CA GLU A 344 -15.79 -5.72 -7.90
C GLU A 344 -14.95 -6.08 -9.12
N ILE A 345 -14.76 -5.09 -9.99
CA ILE A 345 -14.12 -5.26 -11.30
C ILE A 345 -12.70 -4.68 -11.24
N TYR A 346 -11.71 -5.42 -11.73
CA TYR A 346 -10.39 -4.86 -11.99
C TYR A 346 -10.02 -5.01 -13.47
N LEU A 347 -9.23 -4.06 -13.97
CA LEU A 347 -8.89 -3.88 -15.38
C LEU A 347 -7.39 -3.67 -15.58
N TRP A 348 -6.84 -4.26 -16.64
CA TRP A 348 -5.44 -4.13 -17.02
C TRP A 348 -5.34 -3.29 -18.30
N SER A 349 -4.39 -2.36 -18.34
CA SER A 349 -4.04 -1.56 -19.53
C SER A 349 -2.53 -1.31 -19.58
N GLU A 350 -2.00 -1.10 -20.78
CA GLU A 350 -0.60 -0.70 -21.03
C GLU A 350 -0.51 0.60 -21.85
N GLU A 351 0.71 1.11 -22.02
CA GLU A 351 1.05 2.10 -23.05
C GLU A 351 2.19 1.59 -23.94
N ASN A 352 1.83 0.90 -25.02
CA ASN A 352 2.72 0.33 -26.04
C ASN A 352 3.08 1.25 -27.23
N TYR A 353 2.54 2.47 -27.32
CA TYR A 353 2.70 3.32 -28.52
C TYR A 353 3.54 4.57 -28.26
N LYS A 354 3.18 5.36 -27.24
CA LYS A 354 3.92 6.56 -26.84
C LYS A 354 3.51 6.98 -25.43
N ALA A 355 4.50 7.29 -24.58
CA ALA A 355 4.29 7.82 -23.24
C ALA A 355 3.18 8.89 -23.19
N ASN A 356 2.20 8.68 -22.30
CA ASN A 356 1.04 9.54 -22.06
C ASN A 356 0.15 9.80 -23.28
N PHE A 357 0.02 8.83 -24.21
CA PHE A 357 -0.81 8.99 -25.41
C PHE A 357 -2.31 8.81 -25.11
N ARG A 358 -2.70 7.72 -24.43
CA ARG A 358 -4.11 7.39 -24.13
C ARG A 358 -4.57 7.91 -22.77
N SER A 359 -5.84 8.30 -22.69
CA SER A 359 -6.56 8.43 -21.41
C SER A 359 -8.06 8.20 -21.60
N PHE A 360 -8.72 7.61 -20.60
CA PHE A 360 -10.13 7.22 -20.68
C PHE A 360 -10.78 7.09 -19.30
N HIS A 361 -12.10 7.18 -19.26
CA HIS A 361 -12.91 6.83 -18.10
C HIS A 361 -13.53 5.44 -18.26
N ILE A 362 -13.89 4.80 -17.14
CA ILE A 362 -14.72 3.59 -17.13
C ILE A 362 -16.11 3.96 -16.62
N GLN A 363 -17.14 3.49 -17.32
CA GLN A 363 -18.52 3.46 -16.83
C GLN A 363 -18.97 2.01 -16.67
N LEU A 364 -19.65 1.69 -15.57
CA LEU A 364 -20.31 0.41 -15.30
C LEU A 364 -21.79 0.67 -15.01
N GLU A 365 -22.70 -0.09 -15.61
CA GLU A 365 -24.16 0.15 -15.58
C GLU A 365 -24.56 1.61 -15.88
N GLY A 366 -23.82 2.24 -16.80
CA GLY A 366 -24.01 3.64 -17.20
C GLY A 366 -23.49 4.69 -16.20
N ALA A 367 -23.04 4.29 -15.00
CA ALA A 367 -22.43 5.18 -14.01
C ALA A 367 -20.90 5.24 -14.19
N GLN A 368 -20.30 6.43 -14.15
CA GLN A 368 -18.84 6.56 -14.20
C GLN A 368 -18.20 6.17 -12.86
N VAL A 369 -17.31 5.19 -12.88
CA VAL A 369 -16.64 4.66 -11.68
C VAL A 369 -15.21 5.21 -11.48
N THR A 370 -14.65 5.83 -12.51
CA THR A 370 -13.34 6.51 -12.45
C THR A 370 -13.50 8.01 -12.14
N GLY A 371 -12.96 8.46 -11.00
CA GLY A 371 -12.98 9.89 -10.62
C GLY A 371 -12.10 10.78 -11.50
N SER A 372 -11.03 10.23 -12.08
CA SER A 372 -10.13 10.88 -13.05
C SER A 372 -9.89 9.96 -14.26
N PRO A 373 -9.38 10.47 -15.41
CA PRO A 373 -9.05 9.62 -16.56
C PRO A 373 -7.87 8.69 -16.26
N ILE A 374 -8.06 7.40 -16.45
CA ILE A 374 -7.01 6.36 -16.36
C ILE A 374 -6.34 6.14 -17.72
N GLY A 375 -5.27 5.33 -17.77
CA GLY A 375 -4.54 5.00 -19.01
C GLY A 375 -3.31 5.88 -19.31
N THR A 376 -3.22 7.07 -18.71
CA THR A 376 -2.03 7.94 -18.83
C THR A 376 -0.83 7.32 -18.12
N MET A 377 0.14 6.79 -18.87
CA MET A 377 1.38 6.24 -18.30
C MET A 377 2.58 6.32 -19.28
N PRO A 378 3.83 6.18 -18.81
CA PRO A 378 5.01 6.12 -19.66
C PRO A 378 5.01 4.94 -20.65
N LEU A 379 5.82 5.05 -21.71
CA LEU A 379 5.96 4.01 -22.73
C LEU A 379 6.53 2.72 -22.11
N ASN A 380 5.91 1.59 -22.44
CA ASN A 380 6.17 0.26 -21.90
C ASN A 380 5.85 0.12 -20.40
N GLU A 381 5.01 0.99 -19.82
CA GLU A 381 4.37 0.72 -18.52
C GLU A 381 3.00 0.05 -18.67
N TRP A 382 2.54 -0.57 -17.57
CA TRP A 382 1.19 -1.11 -17.41
C TRP A 382 0.63 -0.80 -16.01
N ARG A 383 -0.70 -0.91 -15.85
CA ARG A 383 -1.40 -0.78 -14.56
C ARG A 383 -2.58 -1.74 -14.43
N LYS A 384 -2.80 -2.23 -13.20
CA LYS A 384 -4.06 -2.79 -12.69
C LYS A 384 -4.89 -1.64 -12.12
N TYR A 385 -6.16 -1.56 -12.48
CA TYR A 385 -7.10 -0.52 -12.08
C TYR A 385 -8.33 -1.15 -11.42
N GLY A 386 -8.83 -0.58 -10.32
CA GLY A 386 -9.91 -1.14 -9.50
C GLY A 386 -9.51 -1.27 -8.03
N PRO A 387 -10.35 -1.86 -7.15
CA PRO A 387 -11.67 -2.41 -7.47
C PRO A 387 -12.68 -1.33 -7.86
N TYR A 388 -13.44 -1.58 -8.92
CA TYR A 388 -14.62 -0.79 -9.26
C TYR A 388 -15.87 -1.54 -8.81
N PRO A 389 -16.58 -1.08 -7.77
CA PRO A 389 -17.80 -1.72 -7.30
C PRO A 389 -18.96 -1.47 -8.26
N VAL A 390 -19.78 -2.49 -8.48
CA VAL A 390 -20.94 -2.46 -9.40
C VAL A 390 -22.04 -3.41 -8.93
N THR A 391 -23.30 -3.11 -9.25
CA THR A 391 -24.45 -4.01 -9.02
C THR A 391 -25.16 -4.31 -10.33
N VAL A 392 -25.04 -5.55 -10.83
CA VAL A 392 -25.72 -6.04 -12.05
C VAL A 392 -27.16 -6.42 -11.73
N GLN A 393 -28.10 -6.03 -12.61
CA GLN A 393 -29.55 -6.15 -12.38
C GLN A 393 -30.34 -6.80 -13.54
N ASP A 394 -29.74 -6.95 -14.72
CA ASP A 394 -30.38 -7.44 -15.95
C ASP A 394 -29.77 -8.75 -16.52
N GLY A 395 -28.75 -9.30 -15.85
CA GLY A 395 -27.96 -10.44 -16.32
C GLY A 395 -26.71 -10.09 -17.14
N VAL A 396 -26.35 -8.81 -17.26
CA VAL A 396 -25.18 -8.33 -18.01
C VAL A 396 -24.44 -7.25 -17.23
N LEU A 397 -23.13 -7.40 -17.07
CA LEU A 397 -22.24 -6.29 -16.72
C LEU A 397 -22.00 -5.45 -17.98
N ASN A 398 -22.55 -4.24 -18.01
CA ASN A 398 -22.46 -3.29 -19.10
C ASN A 398 -21.34 -2.26 -18.83
N MET A 399 -20.21 -2.38 -19.55
CA MET A 399 -19.06 -1.48 -19.40
C MET A 399 -18.83 -0.62 -20.65
N ASN A 400 -18.73 0.70 -20.48
CA ASN A 400 -18.24 1.62 -21.51
C ASN A 400 -16.82 2.07 -21.17
N VAL A 401 -15.89 1.91 -22.10
CA VAL A 401 -14.53 2.49 -22.03
C VAL A 401 -14.56 3.81 -22.79
N VAL A 402 -14.66 4.91 -22.06
CA VAL A 402 -14.99 6.24 -22.58
C VAL A 402 -13.72 7.03 -22.86
N LYS A 403 -13.42 7.25 -24.15
CA LYS A 403 -12.24 8.00 -24.61
C LYS A 403 -12.20 9.43 -24.04
N VAL A 404 -11.02 9.82 -23.53
CA VAL A 404 -10.69 11.21 -23.18
C VAL A 404 -9.57 11.72 -24.09
N THR A 405 -8.42 11.03 -24.17
CA THR A 405 -7.35 11.29 -25.16
C THR A 405 -6.79 10.00 -25.77
N GLY A 406 -6.06 10.11 -26.89
CA GLY A 406 -5.45 8.97 -27.58
C GLY A 406 -6.48 7.90 -27.95
N ASP A 407 -6.08 6.63 -27.93
CA ASP A 407 -6.97 5.50 -28.21
C ASP A 407 -7.14 4.69 -26.91
N PRO A 408 -8.35 4.61 -26.29
CA PRO A 408 -8.59 3.73 -25.15
C PRO A 408 -8.23 2.28 -25.45
N GLN A 409 -7.79 1.56 -24.42
CA GLN A 409 -7.33 0.19 -24.50
C GLN A 409 -7.76 -0.61 -23.25
N LEU A 410 -7.98 -1.92 -23.40
CA LEU A 410 -7.92 -2.89 -22.32
C LEU A 410 -7.10 -4.11 -22.75
N VAL A 411 -6.38 -4.70 -21.79
CA VAL A 411 -5.65 -5.97 -21.93
C VAL A 411 -6.49 -7.13 -21.39
N GLY A 412 -7.02 -6.96 -20.18
CA GLY A 412 -7.78 -7.99 -19.49
C GLY A 412 -8.65 -7.44 -18.36
N MET A 413 -9.55 -8.29 -17.86
CA MET A 413 -10.51 -7.97 -16.80
C MET A 413 -10.63 -9.14 -15.82
N VAL A 414 -10.79 -8.83 -14.54
CA VAL A 414 -11.20 -9.81 -13.52
C VAL A 414 -12.48 -9.35 -12.82
N ILE A 415 -13.28 -10.32 -12.38
CA ILE A 415 -14.57 -10.12 -11.72
C ILE A 415 -14.58 -10.94 -10.43
N TYR A 416 -14.67 -10.22 -9.32
CA TYR A 416 -14.87 -10.72 -7.96
C TYR A 416 -16.31 -10.43 -7.53
N LYS A 417 -16.95 -11.32 -6.78
CA LYS A 417 -18.31 -11.12 -6.26
C LYS A 417 -18.22 -10.66 -4.81
N LYS A 418 -18.78 -9.50 -4.52
CA LYS A 418 -18.84 -8.98 -3.15
C LYS A 418 -19.78 -9.85 -2.31
N GLU A 419 -19.34 -10.20 -1.10
CA GLU A 419 -20.13 -10.98 -0.13
C GLU A 419 -21.22 -10.12 0.55
#